data_AF-A0A3M1LV49-F1
#
_entry.id   AF-A0A3M1LV49-F1
#
_cell.length_a   1.000
_cell.length_b   1.000
_cell.length_c   1.000
_cell.angle_alpha   90.00
_cell.angle_beta   90.00
_cell.angle_gamma   90.00
#
_symmetry.space_group_name_H-M   'P 1'
#
loop_
_entity.id
_entity.type
_entity.pdbx_description
1 polymer ?
#
loop_
_entity_poly.entity_id
_entity_poly.type
_entity_poly.pdbx_seq_one_letter_code
_entity_poly.pdbx_strand_id
1 'polypeptide(L)'
;MPILQIAMKKLQNTMFRTCVFAIGVACACVLPVHAQVMTNNGGIITVAPRAVLHINGTYTSVANGTMTAADSARLTVSGSLHITSGRVALDGRSVAIVDSNLTIGGFPCTVAYGFLERRGTGTLTVKGMLINEGLVTCSGTIYVWRDFLNRGSLSNSGLIEVGQP
;
A
#
# COMPACT_ATOMS: atom_id res chain seq x y z
N MET A 1 4.71 66.68 -4.95
CA MET A 1 5.71 66.24 -3.93
C MET A 1 6.42 64.98 -4.40
N PRO A 2 7.63 65.09 -4.97
CA PRO A 2 8.35 63.98 -5.61
C PRO A 2 8.81 62.89 -4.63
N ILE A 3 9.03 63.24 -3.36
CA ILE A 3 9.52 62.32 -2.32
C ILE A 3 8.48 61.23 -1.99
N LEU A 4 7.18 61.58 -1.95
CA LEU A 4 6.11 60.63 -1.64
C LEU A 4 5.95 59.58 -2.75
N GLN A 5 6.11 59.98 -4.02
CA GLN A 5 6.06 59.04 -5.15
C GLN A 5 7.26 58.08 -5.17
N ILE A 6 8.45 58.57 -4.83
CA ILE A 6 9.65 57.72 -4.74
C ILE A 6 9.50 56.69 -3.60
N ALA A 7 8.94 57.10 -2.46
CA ALA A 7 8.68 56.21 -1.32
C ALA A 7 7.65 55.12 -1.66
N MET A 8 6.53 55.48 -2.30
CA MET A 8 5.52 54.50 -2.75
C MET A 8 6.08 53.48 -3.74
N LYS A 9 6.90 53.93 -4.70
CA LYS A 9 7.50 53.03 -5.70
C LYS A 9 8.49 52.05 -5.09
N LYS A 10 9.26 52.48 -4.09
CA LYS A 10 10.12 51.57 -3.30
C LYS A 10 9.30 50.56 -2.51
N LEU A 11 8.22 50.99 -1.85
CA LEU A 11 7.36 50.10 -1.08
C LEU A 11 6.70 49.02 -1.95
N GLN A 12 6.18 49.39 -3.13
CA GLN A 12 5.61 48.43 -4.09
C GLN A 12 6.65 47.41 -4.55
N ASN A 13 7.86 47.85 -4.89
CA ASN A 13 8.92 46.94 -5.35
C ASN A 13 9.36 45.97 -4.25
N THR A 14 9.44 46.43 -2.99
CA THR A 14 9.76 45.57 -1.85
C THR A 14 8.65 44.56 -1.62
N MET A 15 7.38 45.00 -1.59
CA MET A 15 6.21 44.13 -1.41
C MET A 15 6.12 43.06 -2.50
N PHE A 16 6.34 43.44 -3.77
CA PHE A 16 6.32 42.51 -4.90
C PHE A 16 7.42 41.45 -4.77
N ARG A 17 8.66 41.86 -4.43
CA ARG A 17 9.77 40.93 -4.21
C ARG A 17 9.51 39.95 -3.07
N THR A 18 8.95 40.44 -1.96
CA THR A 18 8.61 39.59 -0.81
C THR A 18 7.49 38.60 -1.15
N CYS A 19 6.46 39.02 -1.89
CA CYS A 19 5.40 38.11 -2.34
C CYS A 19 5.92 37.03 -3.30
N VAL A 20 6.74 37.41 -4.28
CA VAL A 20 7.33 36.45 -5.24
C VAL A 20 8.23 35.45 -4.51
N PHE A 21 9.02 35.91 -3.54
CA PHE A 21 9.85 35.03 -2.73
C PHE A 21 9.02 34.08 -1.87
N ALA A 22 7.97 34.58 -1.21
CA ALA A 22 7.07 33.77 -0.39
C ALA A 22 6.33 32.70 -1.21
N ILE A 23 5.84 33.05 -2.41
CA ILE A 23 5.18 32.11 -3.33
C ILE A 23 6.19 31.10 -3.88
N GLY A 24 7.39 31.54 -4.25
CA GLY A 24 8.46 30.66 -4.73
C GLY A 24 8.87 29.62 -3.68
N VAL A 25 8.99 30.03 -2.42
CA VAL A 25 9.29 29.13 -1.29
C VAL A 25 8.12 28.19 -1.03
N ALA A 26 6.88 28.69 -0.99
CA ALA A 26 5.69 27.85 -0.78
C ALA A 26 5.52 26.79 -1.89
N CYS A 27 5.80 27.15 -3.15
CA CYS A 27 5.73 26.23 -4.28
C CYS A 27 6.86 25.18 -4.25
N ALA A 28 8.06 25.54 -3.78
CA ALA A 28 9.17 24.62 -3.60
C ALA A 28 9.02 23.67 -2.40
N CYS A 29 8.14 23.99 -1.44
CA CYS A 29 7.90 23.18 -0.25
C CYS A 29 6.83 22.07 -0.44
N VAL A 30 6.18 21.99 -1.61
CA VAL A 30 5.30 20.86 -1.93
C VAL A 30 6.16 19.70 -2.44
N LEU A 31 6.90 19.07 -1.53
CA LEU A 31 7.67 17.88 -1.86
C LEU A 31 6.71 16.74 -2.22
N PRO A 32 6.85 16.09 -3.39
CA PRO A 32 6.05 14.92 -3.71
C PRO A 32 6.33 13.85 -2.64
N VAL A 33 5.26 13.35 -2.03
CA VAL A 33 5.35 12.15 -1.17
C VAL A 33 5.74 11.01 -2.09
N HIS A 34 7.01 10.59 -2.00
CA HIS A 34 7.52 9.49 -2.81
C HIS A 34 6.80 8.22 -2.36
N ALA A 35 6.29 7.46 -3.32
CA ALA A 35 5.74 6.14 -3.05
C ALA A 35 6.83 5.27 -2.40
N GLN A 36 6.52 4.72 -1.23
CA GLN A 36 7.39 3.80 -0.53
C GLN A 36 7.42 2.46 -1.28
N VAL A 37 8.62 1.95 -1.54
CA VAL A 37 8.80 0.58 -2.02
C VAL A 37 9.41 -0.23 -0.88
N MET A 38 8.67 -1.21 -0.39
CA MET A 38 9.14 -2.14 0.63
C MET A 38 9.26 -3.53 0.00
N THR A 39 10.48 -4.07 -0.03
CA THR A 39 10.75 -5.41 -0.56
C THR A 39 11.24 -6.31 0.56
N ASN A 40 10.48 -7.37 0.85
CA ASN A 40 10.93 -8.46 1.70
C ASN A 40 11.57 -9.56 0.85
N ASN A 41 12.90 -9.60 0.83
CA ASN A 41 13.70 -10.53 0.05
C ASN A 41 14.31 -11.61 0.95
N GLY A 42 13.51 -12.62 1.30
CA GLY A 42 13.92 -13.71 2.20
C GLY A 42 13.95 -13.37 3.70
N GLY A 43 13.53 -12.16 4.08
CA GLY A 43 13.44 -11.74 5.47
C GLY A 43 12.15 -12.18 6.18
N ILE A 44 12.11 -11.95 7.49
CA ILE A 44 10.93 -12.16 8.33
C ILE A 44 10.44 -10.79 8.82
N ILE A 45 9.18 -10.48 8.53
CA ILE A 45 8.48 -9.30 9.04
C ILE A 45 7.32 -9.77 9.90
N THR A 46 7.31 -9.36 11.15
CA THR A 46 6.21 -9.65 12.08
C THR A 46 5.59 -8.34 12.54
N VAL A 47 4.33 -8.13 12.18
CA VAL A 47 3.51 -7.05 12.73
C VAL A 47 2.84 -7.62 13.97
N ALA A 48 3.27 -7.13 15.14
CA ALA A 48 2.79 -7.62 16.43
C ALA A 48 1.26 -7.46 16.58
N PRO A 49 0.63 -8.21 17.51
CA PRO A 49 -0.80 -8.10 17.72
C PRO A 49 -1.22 -6.65 17.98
N ARG A 50 -2.30 -6.22 17.32
CA ARG A 50 -2.85 -4.85 17.41
C ARG A 50 -1.90 -3.74 16.91
N ALA A 51 -0.73 -4.07 16.37
CA ALA A 51 0.15 -3.09 15.77
C ALA A 51 -0.35 -2.68 14.38
N VAL A 52 0.12 -1.54 13.91
CA VAL A 52 -0.21 -1.00 12.59
C VAL A 52 1.05 -0.96 11.74
N LEU A 53 1.00 -1.58 10.57
CA LEU A 53 1.97 -1.39 9.49
C LEU A 53 1.27 -0.67 8.35
N HIS A 54 1.71 0.55 8.07
CA HIS A 54 1.26 1.33 6.92
C HIS A 54 2.41 1.47 5.93
N ILE A 55 2.18 1.07 4.70
CA ILE A 55 3.14 1.17 3.59
C ILE A 55 2.52 2.11 2.58
N ASN A 56 3.12 3.30 2.46
CA ASN A 56 2.61 4.31 1.53
C ASN A 56 3.15 4.07 0.11
N GLY A 57 2.82 2.93 -0.48
CA GLY A 57 3.24 2.54 -1.82
C GLY A 57 3.16 1.03 -2.01
N THR A 58 4.18 0.44 -2.65
CA THR A 58 4.16 -0.98 -3.02
C THR A 58 4.91 -1.83 -2.01
N TYR A 59 4.28 -2.93 -1.58
CA TYR A 59 4.96 -4.01 -0.86
C TYR A 59 5.16 -5.21 -1.78
N THR A 60 6.38 -5.76 -1.77
CA THR A 60 6.75 -6.93 -2.55
C THR A 60 7.38 -7.99 -1.65
N SER A 61 6.85 -9.21 -1.66
CA SER A 61 7.44 -10.39 -0.99
C SER A 61 8.03 -11.36 -2.00
N VAL A 62 9.34 -11.59 -1.92
CA VAL A 62 10.12 -12.43 -2.83
C VAL A 62 11.12 -13.31 -2.05
N ALA A 63 11.68 -14.31 -2.73
CA ALA A 63 12.72 -15.21 -2.22
C ALA A 63 12.37 -15.83 -0.86
N ASN A 64 11.12 -16.31 -0.71
CA ASN A 64 10.59 -16.88 0.52
C ASN A 64 10.52 -15.90 1.70
N GLY A 65 10.56 -14.58 1.43
CA GLY A 65 10.31 -13.56 2.44
C GLY A 65 8.93 -13.72 3.06
N THR A 66 8.86 -13.75 4.38
CA THR A 66 7.62 -13.96 5.15
C THR A 66 7.18 -12.67 5.83
N MET A 67 5.91 -12.31 5.68
CA MET A 67 5.24 -11.28 6.46
C MET A 67 4.08 -11.90 7.22
N THR A 68 4.00 -11.64 8.52
CA THR A 68 2.89 -12.07 9.36
C THR A 68 2.27 -10.85 10.04
N ALA A 69 0.98 -10.61 9.80
CA ALA A 69 0.18 -9.70 10.61
C ALA A 69 -0.52 -10.51 11.71
N ALA A 70 0.03 -10.43 12.93
CA ALA A 70 -0.47 -11.18 14.07
C ALA A 70 -1.80 -10.60 14.57
N ASP A 71 -2.56 -11.42 15.30
CA ASP A 71 -3.93 -11.14 15.74
C ASP A 71 -4.30 -9.65 15.94
N SER A 72 -5.38 -9.22 15.28
CA SER A 72 -5.88 -7.84 15.31
C SER A 72 -4.90 -6.76 14.82
N ALA A 73 -3.74 -7.12 14.25
CA ALA A 73 -2.86 -6.17 13.57
C ALA A 73 -3.54 -5.58 12.33
N ARG A 74 -3.14 -4.37 11.96
CA ARG A 74 -3.60 -3.69 10.75
C ARG A 74 -2.45 -3.53 9.76
N LEU A 75 -2.63 -4.09 8.57
CA LEU A 75 -1.78 -3.83 7.40
C LEU A 75 -2.51 -2.92 6.44
N THR A 76 -1.87 -1.85 5.98
CA THR A 76 -2.39 -1.00 4.92
C THR A 76 -1.30 -0.76 3.89
N VAL A 77 -1.60 -1.06 2.63
CA VAL A 77 -0.73 -0.84 1.48
C VAL A 77 -1.50 0.10 0.55
N SER A 78 -1.06 1.36 0.46
CA SER A 78 -1.74 2.36 -0.38
C SER A 78 -1.50 2.14 -1.88
N GLY A 79 -0.45 1.40 -2.23
CA GLY A 79 -0.18 0.93 -3.59
C GLY A 79 -0.59 -0.53 -3.77
N SER A 80 0.25 -1.28 -4.48
CA SER A 80 0.01 -2.70 -4.76
C SER A 80 0.73 -3.61 -3.76
N LEU A 81 0.13 -4.78 -3.53
CA LEU A 81 0.72 -5.88 -2.77
C LEU A 81 1.09 -6.99 -3.76
N HIS A 82 2.38 -7.27 -3.91
CA HIS A 82 2.89 -8.35 -4.77
C HIS A 82 3.52 -9.45 -3.93
N ILE A 83 3.09 -10.68 -4.13
CA ILE A 83 3.62 -11.87 -3.46
C ILE A 83 4.09 -12.82 -4.55
N THR A 84 5.33 -12.68 -5.01
CA THR A 84 5.83 -13.46 -6.15
C THR A 84 6.31 -14.83 -5.72
N SER A 85 7.17 -14.88 -4.69
CA SER A 85 7.71 -16.11 -4.09
C SER A 85 7.90 -16.01 -2.58
N GLY A 86 7.28 -15.00 -1.97
CA GLY A 86 7.20 -14.89 -0.52
C GLY A 86 5.88 -15.41 0.02
N ARG A 87 5.65 -15.14 1.31
CA ARG A 87 4.42 -15.47 2.02
C ARG A 87 3.90 -14.24 2.75
N VAL A 88 2.60 -14.00 2.68
CA VAL A 88 1.89 -13.05 3.55
C VAL A 88 0.82 -13.81 4.32
N ALA A 89 0.95 -13.84 5.64
CA ALA A 89 -0.01 -14.43 6.56
C ALA A 89 -0.73 -13.34 7.34
N LEU A 90 -2.07 -13.45 7.40
CA LEU A 90 -2.96 -12.55 8.12
C LEU A 90 -3.72 -13.39 9.15
N ASP A 91 -3.29 -13.30 10.41
CA ASP A 91 -3.76 -14.19 11.47
C ASP A 91 -4.87 -13.55 12.33
N GLY A 92 -5.69 -14.39 12.94
CA GLY A 92 -6.75 -14.01 13.87
C GLY A 92 -7.71 -12.98 13.27
N ARG A 93 -7.92 -11.88 14.01
CA ARG A 93 -8.78 -10.76 13.60
C ARG A 93 -8.01 -9.63 12.92
N SER A 94 -6.80 -9.88 12.43
CA SER A 94 -6.03 -8.86 11.70
C SER A 94 -6.86 -8.25 10.56
N VAL A 95 -6.49 -7.08 10.06
CA VAL A 95 -7.15 -6.44 8.90
C VAL A 95 -6.09 -6.03 7.91
N ALA A 96 -6.28 -6.39 6.64
CA ALA A 96 -5.39 -5.97 5.57
C ALA A 96 -6.18 -5.19 4.52
N ILE A 97 -5.64 -4.05 4.10
CA ILE A 97 -6.22 -3.22 3.04
C ILE A 97 -5.15 -2.97 1.99
N VAL A 98 -5.46 -3.31 0.75
CA VAL A 98 -4.66 -3.02 -0.44
C VAL A 98 -5.47 -2.09 -1.32
N ASP A 99 -4.99 -0.85 -1.49
CA ASP A 99 -5.74 0.18 -2.20
C ASP A 99 -5.63 0.03 -3.73
N SER A 100 -4.54 -0.54 -4.22
CA SER A 100 -4.41 -0.92 -5.63
C SER A 100 -4.59 -2.43 -5.79
N ASN A 101 -3.69 -3.11 -6.50
CA ASN A 101 -3.87 -4.51 -6.86
C ASN A 101 -3.17 -5.44 -5.87
N LEU A 102 -3.73 -6.62 -5.70
CA LEU A 102 -3.10 -7.74 -5.01
C LEU A 102 -2.77 -8.82 -6.05
N THR A 103 -1.48 -9.10 -6.23
CA THR A 103 -1.02 -10.18 -7.11
C THR A 103 -0.29 -11.24 -6.30
N ILE A 104 -0.68 -12.50 -6.47
CA ILE A 104 -0.04 -13.66 -5.85
C ILE A 104 0.51 -14.54 -6.98
N GLY A 105 1.75 -15.01 -6.86
CA GLY A 105 2.43 -15.77 -7.90
C GLY A 105 2.91 -14.90 -9.06
N GLY A 106 3.33 -15.57 -10.14
CA GLY A 106 3.86 -14.94 -11.36
C GLY A 106 4.89 -15.82 -12.08
N PHE A 107 4.86 -15.80 -13.41
CA PHE A 107 5.77 -16.55 -14.30
C PHE A 107 7.15 -15.86 -14.49
N PRO A 108 8.25 -16.64 -14.62
CA PRO A 108 8.55 -17.90 -13.96
C PRO A 108 9.33 -17.61 -12.67
N CYS A 109 8.73 -17.86 -11.50
CA CYS A 109 9.55 -17.96 -10.30
C CYS A 109 10.18 -19.36 -10.20
N THR A 110 11.49 -19.42 -10.36
CA THR A 110 12.29 -20.67 -10.33
C THR A 110 12.33 -21.34 -8.95
N VAL A 111 11.86 -20.65 -7.90
CA VAL A 111 12.15 -20.98 -6.50
C VAL A 111 10.91 -21.42 -5.71
N ALA A 112 9.76 -20.75 -5.90
CA ALA A 112 8.47 -21.09 -5.29
C ALA A 112 7.35 -20.20 -5.87
N TYR A 113 6.08 -20.62 -5.75
CA TYR A 113 4.94 -19.75 -5.97
C TYR A 113 4.72 -18.80 -4.79
N GLY A 114 4.00 -17.70 -5.01
CA GLY A 114 3.58 -16.80 -3.93
C GLY A 114 2.49 -17.43 -3.07
N PHE A 115 2.53 -17.15 -1.76
CA PHE A 115 1.57 -17.68 -0.79
C PHE A 115 0.86 -16.55 -0.05
N LEU A 116 -0.47 -16.53 -0.14
CA LEU A 116 -1.31 -15.67 0.70
C LEU A 116 -2.17 -16.54 1.61
N GLU A 117 -2.09 -16.28 2.90
CA GLU A 117 -2.85 -17.02 3.89
C GLU A 117 -3.62 -16.07 4.79
N ARG A 118 -4.94 -16.21 4.77
CA ARG A 118 -5.85 -15.54 5.68
C ARG A 118 -6.35 -16.56 6.69
N ARG A 119 -5.78 -16.55 7.89
CA ARG A 119 -6.10 -17.49 8.96
C ARG A 119 -6.92 -16.79 10.03
N GLY A 120 -8.20 -17.11 10.14
CA GLY A 120 -9.11 -16.51 11.12
C GLY A 120 -10.08 -15.52 10.49
N THR A 121 -10.85 -14.86 11.33
CA THR A 121 -12.10 -14.18 10.94
C THR A 121 -11.95 -12.74 10.48
N GLY A 122 -10.73 -12.21 10.41
CA GLY A 122 -10.53 -10.84 9.92
C GLY A 122 -10.84 -10.67 8.43
N THR A 123 -10.77 -9.43 7.94
CA THR A 123 -11.04 -9.08 6.54
C THR A 123 -9.77 -8.71 5.77
N LEU A 124 -9.60 -9.25 4.56
CA LEU A 124 -8.69 -8.74 3.55
C LEU A 124 -9.52 -7.96 2.52
N THR A 125 -9.24 -6.67 2.36
CA THR A 125 -9.88 -5.82 1.36
C THR A 125 -8.88 -5.46 0.28
N VAL A 126 -9.24 -5.74 -0.97
CA VAL A 126 -8.50 -5.35 -2.17
C VAL A 126 -9.40 -4.39 -2.96
N LYS A 127 -9.07 -3.10 -2.96
CA LYS A 127 -9.85 -2.09 -3.68
C LYS A 127 -9.59 -2.12 -5.19
N GLY A 128 -8.44 -2.66 -5.60
CA GLY A 128 -8.15 -2.93 -6.99
C GLY A 128 -8.58 -4.33 -7.42
N MET A 129 -7.79 -4.92 -8.30
CA MET A 129 -7.96 -6.29 -8.78
C MET A 129 -7.18 -7.26 -7.89
N LEU A 130 -7.75 -8.44 -7.64
CA LEU A 130 -7.02 -9.57 -7.06
C LEU A 130 -6.69 -10.54 -8.19
N ILE A 131 -5.40 -10.79 -8.41
CA ILE A 131 -4.90 -11.79 -9.37
C ILE A 131 -4.16 -12.87 -8.57
N ASN A 132 -4.68 -14.09 -8.59
CA ASN A 132 -4.02 -15.25 -8.01
C ASN A 132 -3.47 -16.17 -9.10
N GLU A 133 -2.15 -16.29 -9.18
CA GLU A 133 -1.40 -17.28 -9.95
C GLU A 133 -0.55 -18.18 -9.03
N GLY A 134 -0.71 -18.06 -7.70
CA GLY A 134 0.00 -18.84 -6.68
C GLY A 134 -0.96 -19.65 -5.82
N LEU A 135 -0.73 -19.67 -4.50
CA LEU A 135 -1.62 -20.29 -3.53
C LEU A 135 -2.28 -19.23 -2.64
N VAL A 136 -3.61 -19.24 -2.61
CA VAL A 136 -4.41 -18.47 -1.66
C VAL A 136 -5.18 -19.43 -0.76
N THR A 137 -4.99 -19.33 0.54
CA THR A 137 -5.82 -20.01 1.55
C THR A 137 -6.54 -18.98 2.39
N CYS A 138 -7.85 -19.11 2.53
CA CYS A 138 -8.66 -18.18 3.31
C CYS A 138 -9.67 -18.90 4.20
N SER A 139 -9.67 -18.57 5.49
CA SER A 139 -10.73 -18.96 6.43
C SER A 139 -11.55 -17.77 6.95
N GLY A 140 -11.28 -16.57 6.45
CA GLY A 140 -11.97 -15.33 6.80
C GLY A 140 -12.73 -14.74 5.62
N THR A 141 -12.78 -13.40 5.56
CA THR A 141 -13.42 -12.69 4.43
C THR A 141 -12.37 -12.07 3.52
N ILE A 142 -12.52 -12.27 2.21
CA ILE A 142 -11.84 -11.49 1.17
C ILE A 142 -12.88 -10.64 0.44
N TYR A 143 -12.64 -9.35 0.40
CA TYR A 143 -13.46 -8.39 -0.32
C TYR A 143 -12.67 -7.78 -1.47
N VAL A 144 -13.14 -7.95 -2.71
CA VAL A 144 -12.47 -7.44 -3.91
C VAL A 144 -13.40 -6.48 -4.64
N TRP A 145 -13.03 -5.21 -4.79
CA TRP A 145 -13.94 -4.20 -5.34
C TRP A 145 -14.09 -4.26 -6.85
N ARG A 146 -13.00 -4.60 -7.56
CA ARG A 146 -12.99 -4.72 -9.02
C ARG A 146 -13.09 -6.19 -9.40
N ASP A 147 -12.10 -6.69 -10.14
CA ASP A 147 -12.12 -8.04 -10.65
C ASP A 147 -11.34 -8.99 -9.75
N PHE A 148 -11.80 -10.24 -9.74
CA PHE A 148 -11.06 -11.35 -9.15
C PHE A 148 -10.73 -12.37 -10.24
N LEU A 149 -9.43 -12.55 -10.50
CA LEU A 149 -8.91 -13.52 -11.46
C LEU A 149 -8.11 -14.59 -10.72
N ASN A 150 -8.62 -15.83 -10.72
CA ASN A 150 -7.92 -16.97 -10.14
C ASN A 150 -7.41 -17.92 -11.24
N ARG A 151 -6.08 -17.99 -11.40
CA ARG A 151 -5.32 -18.92 -12.24
C ARG A 151 -4.43 -19.88 -11.44
N GLY A 152 -4.31 -19.66 -10.13
CA GLY A 152 -3.61 -20.52 -9.18
C GLY A 152 -4.55 -21.40 -8.37
N SER A 153 -4.05 -21.90 -7.25
CA SER A 153 -4.84 -22.64 -6.27
C SER A 153 -5.49 -21.69 -5.27
N LEU A 154 -6.79 -21.88 -5.06
CA LEU A 154 -7.59 -21.13 -4.10
C LEU A 154 -8.36 -22.13 -3.23
N SER A 155 -8.15 -22.06 -1.93
CA SER A 155 -8.99 -22.73 -0.93
C SER A 155 -9.61 -21.68 -0.03
N ASN A 156 -10.94 -21.63 0.01
CA ASN A 156 -11.66 -20.71 0.87
C ASN A 156 -12.75 -21.43 1.65
N SER A 157 -12.75 -21.28 2.97
CA SER A 157 -13.81 -21.76 3.86
C SER A 157 -14.65 -20.63 4.49
N GLY A 158 -14.31 -19.37 4.19
CA GLY A 158 -15.09 -18.20 4.60
C GLY A 158 -15.84 -17.55 3.43
N LEU A 159 -15.87 -16.23 3.38
CA LEU A 159 -16.56 -15.46 2.32
C LEU A 159 -15.55 -14.87 1.34
N ILE A 160 -15.86 -14.98 0.04
CA ILE A 160 -15.26 -14.14 -1.00
C ILE A 160 -16.40 -13.36 -1.62
N GLU A 161 -16.29 -12.03 -1.61
CA GLU A 161 -17.24 -11.14 -2.26
C GLU A 161 -16.49 -10.24 -3.24
N VAL A 162 -17.05 -10.13 -4.44
CA VAL A 162 -16.50 -9.39 -5.56
C VAL A 162 -17.54 -8.38 -6.03
N GLY A 163 -17.15 -7.11 -6.08
CA GLY A 163 -18.02 -5.99 -6.39
C GLY A 163 -17.80 -4.83 -5.41
N GLN A 164 -18.18 -3.63 -5.83
CA GLN A 164 -18.25 -2.49 -4.91
C GLN A 164 -19.49 -2.61 -4.00
N PRO A 165 -19.43 -2.11 -2.76
CA PRO A 165 -20.61 -2.04 -1.90
C PRO A 165 -21.53 -0.89 -2.32
#